data_AF-A0A8T6QGJ4-F1
#
_entry.id   AF-A0A8T6QGJ4-F1
#
_cell.length_a   1.000
_cell.length_b   1.000
_cell.length_c   1.000
_cell.angle_alpha   90.00
_cell.angle_beta   90.00
_cell.angle_gamma   90.00
#
_symmetry.space_group_name_H-M   'P 1'
#
loop_
_entity.id
_entity.type
_entity.pdbx_description
1 polymer ?
#
loop_
_entity_poly.entity_id
_entity_poly.type
_entity_poly.pdbx_seq_one_letter_code
_entity_poly.pdbx_strand_id
1 'polypeptide(L)'
;EDKTHINGGTQTVQNYGKAINTDIVSGLQQIMVNGTTEGSIINGGSQVVNEGGLAENSVLNDGGTLDVREKGSATRIQQSSQGALVATTRATRVTGTRADGVAFSIEQDAANNILLANGGVLTVESDTTSAKTQVNAGGREIVKTKATATGTTLTGGEQIVEGVANETTINDGGIQTVSANGEAVKTTINEGGTLTVNDNGKATDIIQNSGAALQTSTANGIKISGTHQYGTFSIAGNLSTNALLENGGNLLALAGTEARDSRVGNGGAMQNLGQDSATKVNSGGQYTLGRSKDEFQALA
;
A
#
# COMPACT_ATOMS: atom_id res chain seq x y z
N GLU A 1 -35.93 11.65 16.87
CA GLU A 1 -36.43 11.89 15.52
C GLU A 1 -36.34 10.60 14.73
N ASP A 2 -37.29 10.36 13.84
CA ASP A 2 -37.33 9.17 13.01
C ASP A 2 -36.15 9.16 12.04
N LYS A 3 -35.46 8.03 11.98
CA LYS A 3 -34.30 7.81 11.10
C LYS A 3 -34.66 6.82 10.01
N THR A 4 -34.02 6.96 8.85
CA THR A 4 -33.99 5.85 7.89
C THR A 4 -33.00 4.80 8.39
N HIS A 5 -33.42 3.54 8.44
CA HIS A 5 -32.55 2.42 8.79
C HIS A 5 -32.32 1.53 7.57
N ILE A 6 -31.07 1.38 7.14
CA ILE A 6 -30.69 0.42 6.11
C ILE A 6 -30.15 -0.83 6.81
N ASN A 7 -30.90 -1.92 6.68
CA ASN A 7 -30.54 -3.25 7.19
C ASN A 7 -30.70 -4.29 6.08
N GLY A 8 -29.74 -4.30 5.15
CA GLY A 8 -29.66 -5.22 4.01
C GLY A 8 -30.31 -4.69 2.73
N GLY A 9 -31.10 -3.63 2.82
CA GLY A 9 -31.70 -2.94 1.68
C GLY A 9 -30.77 -1.97 0.97
N THR A 10 -31.29 -1.29 -0.05
CA THR A 10 -30.61 -0.18 -0.73
C THR A 10 -31.47 1.08 -0.67
N GLN A 11 -30.87 2.20 -0.31
CA GLN A 11 -31.45 3.53 -0.50
C GLN A 11 -30.69 4.25 -1.62
N THR A 12 -31.39 4.64 -2.68
CA THR A 12 -30.81 5.49 -3.74
C THR A 12 -31.31 6.92 -3.58
N VAL A 13 -30.41 7.85 -3.33
CA VAL A 13 -30.67 9.28 -3.28
C VAL A 13 -30.42 9.85 -4.68
N GLN A 14 -31.50 10.03 -5.43
CA GLN A 14 -31.46 10.52 -6.81
C GLN A 14 -31.26 12.03 -6.89
N ASN A 15 -31.20 12.55 -8.12
CA ASN A 15 -31.06 13.97 -8.43
C ASN A 15 -32.00 14.85 -7.58
N TYR A 16 -31.44 15.80 -6.84
CA TYR A 16 -32.11 16.70 -5.89
C TYR A 16 -32.79 16.03 -4.70
N GLY A 17 -32.65 14.71 -4.54
CA GLY A 17 -33.05 14.00 -3.33
C GLY A 17 -32.15 14.38 -2.15
N LYS A 18 -32.74 14.50 -0.96
CA LYS A 18 -32.01 14.70 0.29
C LYS A 18 -32.40 13.63 1.32
N ALA A 19 -31.42 12.88 1.80
CA ALA A 19 -31.61 11.97 2.95
C ALA A 19 -30.89 12.56 4.17
N ILE A 20 -31.54 12.49 5.34
CA ILE A 20 -31.03 13.06 6.59
C ILE A 20 -31.04 11.96 7.65
N ASN A 21 -29.99 11.89 8.48
CA ASN A 21 -29.89 11.00 9.64
C ASN A 21 -30.18 9.53 9.29
N THR A 22 -29.48 9.00 8.28
CA THR A 22 -29.63 7.59 7.87
C THR A 22 -28.65 6.70 8.63
N ASP A 23 -29.16 5.71 9.35
CA ASP A 23 -28.35 4.68 10.01
C ASP A 23 -28.17 3.49 9.05
N ILE A 24 -26.93 3.24 8.63
CA ILE A 24 -26.53 2.18 7.70
C ILE A 24 -25.86 1.05 8.52
N VAL A 25 -26.67 0.09 8.94
CA VAL A 25 -26.21 -1.06 9.73
C VAL A 25 -25.68 -2.17 8.81
N SER A 26 -26.36 -2.40 7.69
CA SER A 26 -25.94 -3.30 6.60
C SER A 26 -26.62 -2.87 5.30
N GLY A 27 -26.19 -3.36 4.14
CA GLY A 27 -26.72 -2.90 2.86
C GLY A 27 -26.05 -1.62 2.37
N LEU A 28 -26.77 -0.80 1.60
CA LEU A 28 -26.17 0.26 0.78
C LEU A 28 -26.98 1.56 0.73
N GLN A 29 -26.32 2.71 0.88
CA GLN A 29 -26.83 4.02 0.47
C GLN A 29 -26.04 4.51 -0.75
N GLN A 30 -26.72 4.77 -1.87
CA GLN A 30 -26.11 5.33 -3.07
C GLN A 30 -26.54 6.77 -3.26
N ILE A 31 -25.59 7.67 -3.40
CA ILE A 31 -25.83 9.07 -3.70
C ILE A 31 -25.49 9.28 -5.17
N MET A 32 -26.50 9.62 -5.97
CA MET A 32 -26.35 9.88 -7.39
C MET A 32 -26.00 11.35 -7.63
N VAL A 33 -25.79 11.72 -8.89
CA VAL A 33 -25.55 13.11 -9.30
C VAL A 33 -26.60 14.05 -8.70
N ASN A 34 -26.12 15.14 -8.07
CA ASN A 34 -26.91 16.13 -7.32
C ASN A 34 -27.80 15.57 -6.19
N GLY A 35 -27.61 14.32 -5.78
CA GLY A 35 -28.19 13.80 -4.55
C GLY A 35 -27.37 14.24 -3.34
N THR A 36 -28.03 14.44 -2.20
CA THR A 36 -27.36 14.85 -0.95
C THR A 36 -27.75 13.95 0.21
N THR A 37 -26.77 13.54 1.01
CA THR A 37 -27.02 12.93 2.33
C THR A 37 -26.39 13.78 3.43
N GLU A 38 -27.06 13.90 4.56
CA GLU A 38 -26.56 14.63 5.72
C GLU A 38 -26.67 13.78 6.99
N GLY A 39 -25.56 13.61 7.71
CA GLY A 39 -25.55 12.93 9.02
C GLY A 39 -25.76 11.42 8.95
N SER A 40 -25.30 10.76 7.88
CA SER A 40 -25.40 9.30 7.80
C SER A 40 -24.41 8.62 8.76
N ILE A 41 -24.85 7.59 9.49
CA ILE A 41 -24.02 6.81 10.41
C ILE A 41 -23.80 5.42 9.81
N ILE A 42 -22.55 5.06 9.54
CA ILE A 42 -22.17 3.85 8.80
C ILE A 42 -21.50 2.87 9.77
N ASN A 43 -22.24 1.85 10.22
CA ASN A 43 -21.80 0.88 11.26
C ASN A 43 -21.50 -0.53 10.70
N GLY A 44 -21.56 -0.73 9.38
CA GLY A 44 -21.36 -2.04 8.76
C GLY A 44 -21.67 -2.08 7.27
N GLY A 45 -22.73 -1.38 6.85
CA GLY A 45 -23.04 -1.25 5.42
C GLY A 45 -22.14 -0.26 4.69
N SER A 46 -22.55 0.10 3.48
CA SER A 46 -21.80 1.01 2.62
C SER A 46 -22.57 2.28 2.30
N GLN A 47 -21.88 3.42 2.29
CA GLN A 47 -22.32 4.64 1.63
C GLN A 47 -21.43 4.86 0.39
N VAL A 48 -22.04 5.00 -0.78
CA VAL A 48 -21.35 5.24 -2.05
C VAL A 48 -21.73 6.63 -2.57
N VAL A 49 -20.74 7.49 -2.76
CA VAL A 49 -20.88 8.82 -3.36
C VAL A 49 -20.41 8.74 -4.81
N ASN A 50 -21.36 8.76 -5.75
CA ASN A 50 -21.05 8.76 -7.19
C ASN A 50 -20.69 10.17 -7.69
N GLU A 51 -20.29 10.27 -8.96
CA GLU A 51 -20.01 11.54 -9.64
C GLU A 51 -21.15 12.56 -9.42
N GLY A 52 -20.78 13.73 -8.90
CA GLY A 52 -21.70 14.83 -8.60
C GLY A 52 -22.59 14.62 -7.37
N GLY A 53 -22.46 13.50 -6.65
CA GLY A 53 -23.14 13.26 -5.37
C GLY A 53 -22.43 13.94 -4.20
N LEU A 54 -23.19 14.26 -3.15
CA LEU A 54 -22.67 14.90 -1.93
C LEU A 54 -23.07 14.17 -0.65
N ALA A 55 -22.08 13.73 0.13
CA ALA A 55 -22.25 13.31 1.52
C ALA A 55 -21.71 14.37 2.49
N GLU A 56 -22.50 14.76 3.47
CA GLU A 56 -22.09 15.69 4.53
C GLU A 56 -22.25 15.05 5.89
N ASN A 57 -21.26 15.26 6.76
CA ASN A 57 -21.28 14.84 8.16
C ASN A 57 -21.47 13.32 8.35
N SER A 58 -20.95 12.51 7.42
CA SER A 58 -20.98 11.05 7.57
C SER A 58 -20.10 10.63 8.74
N VAL A 59 -20.62 9.75 9.59
CA VAL A 59 -19.87 9.10 10.68
C VAL A 59 -19.53 7.68 10.23
N LEU A 60 -18.24 7.40 10.08
CA LEU A 60 -17.71 6.14 9.56
C LEU A 60 -17.14 5.31 10.72
N ASN A 61 -17.96 4.40 11.23
CA ASN A 61 -17.65 3.54 12.37
C ASN A 61 -17.04 2.21 11.92
N ASP A 62 -16.65 1.38 12.90
CA ASP A 62 -16.14 0.03 12.66
C ASP A 62 -17.10 -0.80 11.79
N GLY A 63 -16.55 -1.54 10.83
CA GLY A 63 -17.28 -2.29 9.81
C GLY A 63 -17.93 -1.44 8.71
N GLY A 64 -18.10 -0.12 8.89
CA GLY A 64 -18.69 0.76 7.88
C GLY A 64 -17.73 1.06 6.74
N THR A 65 -18.26 1.20 5.52
CA THR A 65 -17.50 1.65 4.34
C THR A 65 -18.09 2.92 3.73
N LEU A 66 -17.24 3.92 3.49
CA LEU A 66 -17.56 5.09 2.68
C LEU A 66 -16.72 5.04 1.39
N ASP A 67 -17.37 4.81 0.25
CA ASP A 67 -16.77 4.82 -1.09
C ASP A 67 -17.07 6.16 -1.79
N VAL A 68 -16.04 7.01 -1.92
CA VAL A 68 -16.13 8.28 -2.65
C VAL A 68 -15.44 8.12 -3.99
N ARG A 69 -16.26 8.05 -5.04
CA ARG A 69 -15.80 7.82 -6.41
C ARG A 69 -15.24 9.09 -7.03
N GLU A 70 -14.67 8.94 -8.21
CA GLU A 70 -14.24 10.07 -9.03
C GLU A 70 -15.37 11.11 -9.15
N LYS A 71 -15.02 12.37 -8.92
CA LYS A 71 -15.91 13.54 -8.89
C LYS A 71 -17.09 13.45 -7.90
N GLY A 72 -17.07 12.50 -6.96
CA GLY A 72 -17.93 12.51 -5.78
C GLY A 72 -17.40 13.48 -4.73
N SER A 73 -18.26 13.91 -3.80
CA SER A 73 -17.87 14.77 -2.68
C SER A 73 -18.36 14.23 -1.35
N ALA A 74 -17.47 14.07 -0.37
CA ALA A 74 -17.83 13.74 1.01
C ALA A 74 -17.12 14.68 1.98
N THR A 75 -17.84 15.39 2.82
CA THR A 75 -17.24 16.45 3.65
C THR A 75 -17.60 16.31 5.12
N ARG A 76 -16.68 16.75 5.99
CA ARG A 76 -16.81 16.67 7.45
C ARG A 76 -17.04 15.24 7.93
N ILE A 77 -16.37 14.29 7.31
CA ILE A 77 -16.40 12.88 7.72
C ILE A 77 -15.81 12.78 9.13
N GLN A 78 -16.45 12.01 10.01
CA GLN A 78 -15.88 11.59 11.28
C GLN A 78 -15.48 10.12 11.16
N GLN A 79 -14.19 9.85 10.98
CA GLN A 79 -13.68 8.50 10.74
C GLN A 79 -13.16 7.89 12.05
N SER A 80 -13.77 6.78 12.46
CA SER A 80 -13.23 5.94 13.53
C SER A 80 -11.91 5.27 13.13
N SER A 81 -11.14 4.72 14.07
CA SER A 81 -9.89 4.02 13.75
C SER A 81 -10.07 2.80 12.85
N GLN A 82 -11.29 2.25 12.78
CA GLN A 82 -11.62 1.02 12.07
C GLN A 82 -12.59 1.23 10.90
N GLY A 83 -12.99 2.47 10.62
CA GLY A 83 -13.89 2.80 9.52
C GLY A 83 -13.16 2.81 8.17
N ALA A 84 -13.72 2.14 7.16
CA ALA A 84 -13.10 2.01 5.85
C ALA A 84 -13.45 3.18 4.92
N LEU A 85 -12.48 4.06 4.66
CA LEU A 85 -12.58 5.06 3.60
C LEU A 85 -11.99 4.48 2.30
N VAL A 86 -12.82 4.41 1.26
CA VAL A 86 -12.42 4.07 -0.10
C VAL A 86 -12.54 5.35 -0.94
N ALA A 87 -11.43 5.82 -1.50
CA ALA A 87 -11.42 7.07 -2.26
C ALA A 87 -10.33 7.08 -3.34
N THR A 88 -10.47 8.02 -4.25
CA THR A 88 -9.47 8.35 -5.28
C THR A 88 -9.10 9.83 -5.19
N THR A 89 -7.87 10.19 -5.56
CA THR A 89 -7.46 11.60 -5.66
C THR A 89 -8.25 12.39 -6.71
N ARG A 90 -9.01 11.71 -7.58
CA ARG A 90 -9.95 12.31 -8.54
C ARG A 90 -11.34 12.57 -7.97
N ALA A 91 -11.59 12.28 -6.70
CA ALA A 91 -12.78 12.78 -6.02
C ALA A 91 -12.78 14.31 -6.03
N THR A 92 -13.95 14.93 -6.14
CA THR A 92 -14.03 16.41 -6.15
C THR A 92 -13.55 16.97 -4.83
N ARG A 93 -13.99 16.36 -3.72
CA ARG A 93 -13.57 16.75 -2.38
C ARG A 93 -13.86 15.64 -1.37
N VAL A 94 -12.85 15.27 -0.59
CA VAL A 94 -13.04 14.40 0.59
C VAL A 94 -12.44 15.12 1.78
N THR A 95 -13.19 15.42 2.83
CA THR A 95 -12.62 16.05 4.04
C THR A 95 -13.20 15.46 5.30
N GLY A 96 -12.39 15.40 6.35
CA GLY A 96 -12.84 14.88 7.63
C GLY A 96 -11.79 14.94 8.73
N THR A 97 -12.12 14.29 9.84
CA THR A 97 -11.28 14.14 11.02
C THR A 97 -11.26 12.69 11.44
N ARG A 98 -10.06 12.19 11.74
CA ARG A 98 -9.80 10.84 12.27
C ARG A 98 -10.11 10.77 13.76
N ALA A 99 -10.21 9.56 14.29
CA ALA A 99 -10.41 9.31 15.73
C ALA A 99 -9.28 9.88 16.62
N ASP A 100 -8.08 10.06 16.08
CA ASP A 100 -6.93 10.69 16.75
C ASP A 100 -6.94 12.23 16.68
N GLY A 101 -7.99 12.83 16.09
CA GLY A 101 -8.14 14.28 15.95
C GLY A 101 -7.43 14.89 14.75
N VAL A 102 -6.69 14.09 13.96
CA VAL A 102 -6.00 14.60 12.77
C VAL A 102 -7.00 14.84 11.64
N ALA A 103 -6.96 16.05 11.07
CA ALA A 103 -7.74 16.37 9.87
C ALA A 103 -7.10 15.76 8.62
N PHE A 104 -7.93 15.26 7.72
CA PHE A 104 -7.52 14.70 6.44
C PHE A 104 -8.30 15.32 5.28
N SER A 105 -7.70 15.32 4.09
CA SER A 105 -8.34 15.86 2.90
C SER A 105 -7.92 15.15 1.61
N ILE A 106 -8.80 15.20 0.62
CA ILE A 106 -8.54 15.02 -0.81
C ILE A 106 -9.14 16.24 -1.48
N GLU A 107 -8.29 17.15 -1.92
CA GLU A 107 -8.68 18.40 -2.57
C GLU A 107 -7.64 18.76 -3.62
N GLN A 108 -8.07 19.30 -4.76
CA GLN A 108 -7.17 19.78 -5.82
C GLN A 108 -6.14 18.71 -6.24
N ASP A 109 -6.60 17.47 -6.47
CA ASP A 109 -5.75 16.33 -6.86
C ASP A 109 -4.64 15.96 -5.84
N ALA A 110 -4.81 16.32 -4.56
CA ALA A 110 -3.88 15.98 -3.50
C ALA A 110 -4.59 15.38 -2.28
N ALA A 111 -4.14 14.20 -1.85
CA ALA A 111 -4.57 13.53 -0.63
C ALA A 111 -3.60 13.82 0.53
N ASN A 112 -4.11 14.12 1.72
CA ASN A 112 -3.30 14.47 2.90
C ASN A 112 -3.83 13.78 4.16
N ASN A 113 -2.94 13.15 4.92
CA ASN A 113 -3.20 12.51 6.23
C ASN A 113 -4.27 11.40 6.21
N ILE A 114 -4.54 10.79 5.05
CA ILE A 114 -5.56 9.77 4.89
C ILE A 114 -5.25 8.57 5.80
N LEU A 115 -6.26 8.08 6.51
CA LEU A 115 -6.21 6.83 7.29
C LEU A 115 -6.89 5.72 6.51
N LEU A 116 -6.16 4.64 6.25
CA LEU A 116 -6.66 3.44 5.57
C LEU A 116 -6.57 2.26 6.53
N ALA A 117 -7.71 1.64 6.81
CA ALA A 117 -7.85 0.46 7.68
C ALA A 117 -9.04 -0.39 7.21
N ASN A 118 -9.05 -1.69 7.53
CA ASN A 118 -10.19 -2.61 7.34
C ASN A 118 -10.87 -2.55 5.96
N GLY A 119 -10.08 -2.60 4.89
CA GLY A 119 -10.60 -2.51 3.52
C GLY A 119 -10.67 -1.09 2.96
N GLY A 120 -10.26 -0.07 3.73
CA GLY A 120 -10.05 1.28 3.22
C GLY A 120 -8.97 1.29 2.14
N VAL A 121 -9.24 2.01 1.05
CA VAL A 121 -8.34 2.10 -0.11
C VAL A 121 -8.21 3.54 -0.56
N LEU A 122 -6.97 4.00 -0.77
CA LEU A 122 -6.70 5.24 -1.51
C LEU A 122 -6.07 4.87 -2.85
N THR A 123 -6.70 5.30 -3.94
CA THR A 123 -6.04 5.29 -5.26
C THR A 123 -5.50 6.68 -5.57
N VAL A 124 -4.17 6.79 -5.65
CA VAL A 124 -3.47 8.00 -6.08
C VAL A 124 -3.33 7.91 -7.60
N GLU A 125 -4.18 8.66 -8.31
CA GLU A 125 -4.26 8.64 -9.77
C GLU A 125 -3.06 9.31 -10.45
N SER A 126 -2.85 9.01 -11.73
CA SER A 126 -1.78 9.62 -12.53
C SER A 126 -1.78 11.14 -12.42
N ASP A 127 -0.60 11.75 -12.32
CA ASP A 127 -0.40 13.20 -12.22
C ASP A 127 -1.02 13.83 -10.94
N THR A 128 -1.31 13.01 -9.92
CA THR A 128 -1.81 13.44 -8.60
C THR A 128 -0.86 13.04 -7.47
N THR A 129 -1.14 13.49 -6.24
CA THR A 129 -0.25 13.24 -5.10
C THR A 129 -0.97 12.76 -3.85
N SER A 130 -0.26 12.01 -3.00
CA SER A 130 -0.63 11.76 -1.62
C SER A 130 0.51 12.12 -0.67
N ALA A 131 0.17 12.58 0.53
CA ALA A 131 1.13 12.89 1.58
C ALA A 131 0.66 12.37 2.94
N LYS A 132 1.58 11.74 3.68
CA LYS A 132 1.37 11.29 5.07
C LYS A 132 0.19 10.34 5.23
N THR A 133 -0.07 9.51 4.22
CA THR A 133 -1.05 8.42 4.31
C THR A 133 -0.59 7.44 5.40
N GLN A 134 -1.50 7.07 6.29
CA GLN A 134 -1.28 5.99 7.27
C GLN A 134 -2.09 4.78 6.84
N VAL A 135 -1.39 3.68 6.56
CA VAL A 135 -1.99 2.43 6.09
C VAL A 135 -1.84 1.38 7.19
N ASN A 136 -2.93 1.16 7.90
CA ASN A 136 -3.04 0.16 8.95
C ASN A 136 -3.47 -1.19 8.37
N ALA A 137 -3.54 -2.22 9.22
CA ALA A 137 -4.01 -3.55 8.87
C ALA A 137 -5.30 -3.53 8.01
N GLY A 138 -5.26 -4.25 6.88
CA GLY A 138 -6.34 -4.33 5.92
C GLY A 138 -6.55 -3.09 5.05
N GLY A 139 -5.83 -1.99 5.28
CA GLY A 139 -5.82 -0.81 4.41
C GLY A 139 -4.86 -0.96 3.23
N ARG A 140 -5.11 -0.21 2.14
CA ARG A 140 -4.22 -0.20 0.98
C ARG A 140 -4.11 1.15 0.28
N GLU A 141 -2.88 1.62 0.06
CA GLU A 141 -2.60 2.74 -0.83
C GLU A 141 -2.11 2.22 -2.20
N ILE A 142 -2.69 2.68 -3.30
CA ILE A 142 -2.31 2.32 -4.67
C ILE A 142 -1.81 3.58 -5.36
N VAL A 143 -0.51 3.62 -5.65
CA VAL A 143 0.17 4.76 -6.29
C VAL A 143 0.35 4.44 -7.77
N LYS A 144 -0.54 4.94 -8.63
CA LYS A 144 -0.54 4.64 -10.06
C LYS A 144 0.65 5.26 -10.78
N THR A 145 0.93 4.79 -11.99
CA THR A 145 1.94 5.39 -12.88
C THR A 145 1.76 6.91 -12.99
N LYS A 146 2.86 7.66 -12.88
CA LYS A 146 2.93 9.14 -12.80
C LYS A 146 2.35 9.78 -11.52
N ALA A 147 1.81 9.01 -10.59
CA ALA A 147 1.43 9.52 -9.27
C ALA A 147 2.65 9.58 -8.34
N THR A 148 2.58 10.42 -7.30
CA THR A 148 3.60 10.48 -6.24
C THR A 148 2.98 10.39 -4.86
N ALA A 149 3.41 9.42 -4.05
CA ALA A 149 3.13 9.36 -2.62
C ALA A 149 4.36 9.78 -1.82
N THR A 150 4.17 10.57 -0.75
CA THR A 150 5.27 11.01 0.13
C THR A 150 4.97 10.76 1.59
N GLY A 151 5.89 10.14 2.32
CA GLY A 151 5.79 9.97 3.77
C GLY A 151 4.70 9.00 4.20
N THR A 152 4.39 7.99 3.38
CA THR A 152 3.45 6.93 3.74
C THR A 152 4.01 6.10 4.91
N THR A 153 3.18 5.80 5.90
CA THR A 153 3.51 4.90 7.01
C THR A 153 2.67 3.64 6.92
N LEU A 154 3.31 2.47 6.85
CA LEU A 154 2.67 1.17 6.77
C LEU A 154 2.80 0.43 8.11
N THR A 155 1.68 0.06 8.72
CA THR A 155 1.61 -0.69 9.99
C THR A 155 0.57 -1.80 9.85
N GLY A 156 0.95 -2.92 9.24
CA GLY A 156 0.04 -4.02 8.85
C GLY A 156 -0.66 -3.83 7.49
N GLY A 157 -0.57 -2.64 6.90
CA GLY A 157 -1.20 -2.30 5.62
C GLY A 157 -0.27 -2.42 4.42
N GLU A 158 -0.82 -2.22 3.22
CA GLU A 158 -0.09 -2.39 1.95
C GLU A 158 0.01 -1.07 1.16
N GLN A 159 1.18 -0.82 0.57
CA GLN A 159 1.34 0.16 -0.51
C GLN A 159 1.78 -0.53 -1.79
N ILE A 160 1.03 -0.33 -2.88
CA ILE A 160 1.39 -0.80 -4.22
C ILE A 160 1.89 0.41 -5.02
N VAL A 161 3.10 0.33 -5.54
CA VAL A 161 3.80 1.44 -6.20
C VAL A 161 4.01 1.12 -7.68
N GLU A 162 3.19 1.70 -8.55
CA GLU A 162 3.36 1.74 -10.02
C GLU A 162 3.91 3.10 -10.49
N GLY A 163 3.77 4.14 -9.65
CA GLY A 163 4.34 5.47 -9.81
C GLY A 163 5.58 5.66 -8.95
N VAL A 164 5.60 6.72 -8.16
CA VAL A 164 6.71 7.05 -7.26
C VAL A 164 6.26 7.08 -5.79
N ALA A 165 6.97 6.39 -4.91
CA ALA A 165 6.81 6.49 -3.47
C ALA A 165 8.08 7.03 -2.83
N ASN A 166 7.99 8.16 -2.13
CA ASN A 166 9.09 8.78 -1.42
C ASN A 166 8.91 8.64 0.09
N GLU A 167 10.00 8.31 0.79
CA GLU A 167 10.07 8.36 2.26
C GLU A 167 9.01 7.47 2.94
N THR A 168 8.76 6.29 2.35
CA THR A 168 7.85 5.31 2.94
C THR A 168 8.51 4.65 4.16
N THR A 169 7.78 4.60 5.27
CA THR A 169 8.20 3.87 6.47
C THR A 169 7.37 2.59 6.59
N ILE A 170 8.04 1.44 6.59
CA ILE A 170 7.42 0.12 6.67
C ILE A 170 7.68 -0.45 8.07
N ASN A 171 6.64 -0.52 8.89
CA ASN A 171 6.68 -1.11 10.23
C ASN A 171 6.17 -2.55 10.20
N ASP A 172 6.06 -3.15 11.39
CA ASP A 172 5.57 -4.51 11.57
C ASP A 172 4.28 -4.81 10.79
N GLY A 173 4.30 -5.90 10.02
CA GLY A 173 3.24 -6.33 9.12
C GLY A 173 2.98 -5.43 7.90
N GLY A 174 3.64 -4.27 7.79
CA GLY A 174 3.54 -3.37 6.65
C GLY A 174 4.24 -3.95 5.42
N ILE A 175 3.66 -3.73 4.24
CA ILE A 175 4.20 -4.24 2.98
C ILE A 175 4.22 -3.13 1.93
N GLN A 176 5.40 -2.77 1.43
CA GLN A 176 5.53 -1.98 0.20
C GLN A 176 5.87 -2.90 -0.95
N THR A 177 5.06 -2.89 -2.01
CA THR A 177 5.30 -3.60 -3.26
C THR A 177 5.62 -2.59 -4.36
N VAL A 178 6.87 -2.61 -4.83
CA VAL A 178 7.31 -1.83 -5.98
C VAL A 178 7.09 -2.65 -7.24
N SER A 179 6.08 -2.28 -8.01
CA SER A 179 5.68 -2.93 -9.26
C SER A 179 6.68 -2.65 -10.39
N ALA A 180 6.52 -3.33 -11.52
CA ALA A 180 7.30 -3.04 -12.72
C ALA A 180 7.18 -1.56 -13.11
N ASN A 181 8.32 -0.88 -13.31
CA ASN A 181 8.45 0.56 -13.57
C ASN A 181 8.04 1.48 -12.40
N GLY A 182 7.66 0.92 -11.25
CA GLY A 182 7.50 1.68 -10.02
C GLY A 182 8.85 2.08 -9.43
N GLU A 183 8.87 3.21 -8.71
CA GLU A 183 10.05 3.73 -8.05
C GLU A 183 9.77 4.05 -6.57
N ALA A 184 10.49 3.39 -5.66
CA ALA A 184 10.54 3.74 -4.26
C ALA A 184 11.88 4.41 -3.91
N VAL A 185 11.84 5.50 -3.17
CA VAL A 185 13.03 6.28 -2.79
C VAL A 185 13.00 6.56 -1.30
N LYS A 186 14.12 6.33 -0.61
CA LYS A 186 14.26 6.53 0.85
C LYS A 186 13.28 5.72 1.68
N THR A 187 12.97 4.49 1.24
CA THR A 187 12.17 3.58 2.05
C THR A 187 12.95 3.18 3.29
N THR A 188 12.35 3.34 4.47
CA THR A 188 12.86 2.79 5.73
C THR A 188 12.06 1.54 6.06
N ILE A 189 12.74 0.40 6.22
CA ILE A 189 12.13 -0.88 6.57
C ILE A 189 12.54 -1.21 8.00
N ASN A 190 11.56 -1.30 8.90
CA ASN A 190 11.76 -1.64 10.30
C ASN A 190 11.50 -3.13 10.55
N GLU A 191 11.75 -3.57 11.78
CA GLU A 191 11.44 -4.94 12.22
C GLU A 191 10.00 -5.33 11.87
N GLY A 192 9.84 -6.50 11.24
CA GLY A 192 8.54 -7.01 10.80
C GLY A 192 8.00 -6.40 9.50
N GLY A 193 8.62 -5.33 8.99
CA GLY A 193 8.24 -4.71 7.72
C GLY A 193 8.86 -5.42 6.52
N THR A 194 8.14 -5.41 5.39
CA THR A 194 8.59 -6.03 4.13
C THR A 194 8.60 -5.04 2.97
N LEU A 195 9.74 -4.94 2.28
CA LEU A 195 9.82 -4.34 0.95
C LEU A 195 9.93 -5.44 -0.10
N THR A 196 8.98 -5.46 -1.04
CA THR A 196 9.02 -6.32 -2.22
C THR A 196 9.33 -5.46 -3.45
N VAL A 197 10.35 -5.83 -4.21
CA VAL A 197 10.70 -5.16 -5.48
C VAL A 197 10.62 -6.17 -6.61
N ASN A 198 9.62 -5.97 -7.48
CA ASN A 198 9.37 -6.83 -8.64
C ASN A 198 10.32 -6.49 -9.80
N ASP A 199 10.33 -7.35 -10.81
CA ASP A 199 11.11 -7.16 -12.04
C ASP A 199 10.83 -5.78 -12.67
N ASN A 200 11.89 -5.11 -13.13
CA ASN A 200 11.86 -3.71 -13.60
C ASN A 200 11.43 -2.66 -12.56
N GLY A 201 11.32 -3.01 -11.27
CA GLY A 201 11.12 -2.07 -10.18
C GLY A 201 12.42 -1.42 -9.72
N LYS A 202 12.32 -0.20 -9.17
CA LYS A 202 13.47 0.54 -8.62
C LYS A 202 13.22 0.90 -7.16
N ALA A 203 14.18 0.62 -6.29
CA ALA A 203 14.13 1.01 -4.89
C ALA A 203 15.50 1.52 -4.41
N THR A 204 15.65 2.84 -4.25
CA THR A 204 16.95 3.45 -3.93
C THR A 204 16.95 4.17 -2.59
N ASP A 205 18.14 4.30 -2.00
CA ASP A 205 18.37 4.91 -0.68
C ASP A 205 17.60 4.20 0.45
N ILE A 206 17.47 2.88 0.34
CA ILE A 206 16.80 2.06 1.36
C ILE A 206 17.60 2.09 2.66
N ILE A 207 16.89 2.18 3.79
CA ILE A 207 17.42 1.88 5.12
C ILE A 207 16.76 0.59 5.58
N GLN A 208 17.51 -0.51 5.61
CA GLN A 208 17.04 -1.81 6.10
C GLN A 208 17.54 -2.02 7.52
N ASN A 209 16.65 -1.89 8.50
CA ASN A 209 16.97 -2.12 9.91
C ASN A 209 16.99 -3.62 10.25
N SER A 210 17.52 -3.97 11.43
CA SER A 210 17.55 -5.35 11.90
C SER A 210 16.14 -5.95 11.95
N GLY A 211 15.96 -7.17 11.45
CA GLY A 211 14.65 -7.83 11.40
C GLY A 211 13.71 -7.35 10.29
N ALA A 212 14.17 -6.48 9.40
CA ALA A 212 13.43 -6.10 8.20
C ALA A 212 13.61 -7.11 7.07
N ALA A 213 12.58 -7.27 6.23
CA ALA A 213 12.60 -8.14 5.06
C ALA A 213 12.73 -7.37 3.74
N LEU A 214 13.62 -7.84 2.87
CA LEU A 214 13.71 -7.46 1.47
C LEU A 214 13.41 -8.69 0.61
N GLN A 215 12.43 -8.60 -0.30
CA GLN A 215 12.06 -9.66 -1.23
C GLN A 215 12.25 -9.21 -2.67
N THR A 216 13.12 -9.89 -3.41
CA THR A 216 13.44 -9.50 -4.81
C THR A 216 14.17 -10.60 -5.59
N SER A 217 14.58 -10.28 -6.81
CA SER A 217 15.39 -11.12 -7.69
C SER A 217 16.57 -10.33 -8.28
N THR A 218 17.40 -10.99 -9.07
CA THR A 218 18.41 -10.34 -9.93
C THR A 218 17.92 -10.12 -11.37
N ALA A 219 16.60 -10.09 -11.61
CA ALA A 219 16.03 -9.88 -12.92
C ALA A 219 16.45 -8.55 -13.56
N ASN A 220 16.38 -8.53 -14.89
CA ASN A 220 16.68 -7.33 -15.68
C ASN A 220 15.77 -6.16 -15.26
N GLY A 221 16.36 -4.97 -15.26
CA GLY A 221 15.66 -3.73 -14.92
C GLY A 221 15.52 -3.46 -13.42
N ILE A 222 15.80 -4.44 -12.55
CA ILE A 222 15.85 -4.20 -11.11
C ILE A 222 17.02 -3.25 -10.79
N LYS A 223 16.73 -2.22 -9.99
CA LYS A 223 17.74 -1.33 -9.42
C LYS A 223 17.43 -1.08 -7.96
N ILE A 224 18.19 -1.72 -7.09
CA ILE A 224 18.05 -1.62 -5.64
C ILE A 224 19.36 -1.11 -5.04
N SER A 225 19.28 -0.16 -4.12
CA SER A 225 20.44 0.28 -3.33
C SER A 225 20.03 0.80 -1.97
N GLY A 226 20.88 0.56 -0.97
CA GLY A 226 20.61 1.03 0.39
C GLY A 226 21.72 0.68 1.36
N THR A 227 21.39 0.79 2.65
CA THR A 227 22.27 0.44 3.77
C THR A 227 21.55 -0.45 4.79
N HIS A 228 22.34 -1.26 5.48
CA HIS A 228 21.97 -1.95 6.71
C HIS A 228 23.19 -1.97 7.66
N GLN A 229 23.08 -2.64 8.80
CA GLN A 229 24.13 -2.70 9.83
C GLN A 229 25.50 -3.27 9.38
N TYR A 230 25.59 -3.86 8.20
CA TYR A 230 26.84 -4.41 7.65
C TYR A 230 27.34 -3.65 6.41
N GLY A 231 26.86 -2.42 6.19
CA GLY A 231 27.31 -1.52 5.14
C GLY A 231 26.26 -1.31 4.04
N THR A 232 26.74 -0.89 2.87
CA THR A 232 25.91 -0.65 1.69
C THR A 232 25.63 -1.96 0.95
N PHE A 233 24.44 -2.09 0.38
CA PHE A 233 24.06 -3.19 -0.50
C PHE A 233 23.50 -2.65 -1.81
N SER A 234 23.58 -3.46 -2.87
CA SER A 234 22.98 -3.12 -4.16
C SER A 234 22.58 -4.37 -4.94
N ILE A 235 21.53 -4.24 -5.76
CA ILE A 235 21.13 -5.25 -6.74
C ILE A 235 20.85 -4.52 -8.04
N ALA A 236 21.76 -4.67 -9.00
CA ALA A 236 21.66 -4.04 -10.31
C ALA A 236 22.61 -4.71 -11.30
N GLY A 237 22.29 -4.67 -12.60
CA GLY A 237 23.22 -5.08 -13.65
C GLY A 237 23.74 -6.52 -13.50
N ASN A 238 22.83 -7.46 -13.19
CA ASN A 238 23.13 -8.88 -12.97
C ASN A 238 24.02 -9.17 -11.76
N LEU A 239 24.17 -8.24 -10.82
CA LEU A 239 24.96 -8.40 -9.61
C LEU A 239 24.14 -8.00 -8.38
N SER A 240 24.04 -8.90 -7.40
CA SER A 240 23.62 -8.60 -6.03
C SER A 240 24.86 -8.53 -5.14
N THR A 241 25.02 -7.46 -4.37
CA THR A 241 26.13 -7.28 -3.41
C THR A 241 25.62 -7.02 -2.01
N ASN A 242 26.18 -7.73 -1.03
CA ASN A 242 25.96 -7.55 0.41
C ASN A 242 24.48 -7.58 0.81
N ALA A 243 23.63 -8.35 0.12
CA ALA A 243 22.20 -8.42 0.47
C ALA A 243 22.02 -9.02 1.87
N LEU A 244 21.20 -8.39 2.71
CA LEU A 244 20.80 -8.90 4.03
C LEU A 244 19.39 -9.52 3.94
N LEU A 245 19.29 -10.82 4.17
CA LEU A 245 18.05 -11.59 4.04
C LEU A 245 17.71 -12.21 5.39
N GLU A 246 16.72 -11.64 6.07
CA GLU A 246 16.25 -12.02 7.40
C GLU A 246 14.73 -11.88 7.46
N ASN A 247 14.07 -12.55 8.42
CA ASN A 247 12.65 -12.35 8.74
C ASN A 247 11.70 -12.44 7.52
N GLY A 248 11.89 -13.44 6.64
CA GLY A 248 11.12 -13.60 5.40
C GLY A 248 11.71 -12.87 4.19
N GLY A 249 12.85 -12.19 4.35
CA GLY A 249 13.64 -11.66 3.24
C GLY A 249 14.07 -12.78 2.30
N ASN A 250 13.90 -12.55 0.99
CA ASN A 250 14.12 -13.56 -0.04
C ASN A 250 14.84 -12.97 -1.26
N LEU A 251 15.85 -13.68 -1.76
CA LEU A 251 16.53 -13.34 -3.01
C LEU A 251 16.54 -14.53 -3.98
N LEU A 252 15.98 -14.32 -5.16
CA LEU A 252 16.18 -15.20 -6.32
C LEU A 252 17.29 -14.65 -7.22
N ALA A 253 18.49 -15.22 -7.13
CA ALA A 253 19.55 -14.94 -8.10
C ALA A 253 19.35 -15.81 -9.35
N LEU A 254 19.04 -15.18 -10.48
CA LEU A 254 18.78 -15.84 -11.76
C LEU A 254 20.07 -16.35 -12.41
N ALA A 255 19.92 -17.27 -13.35
CA ALA A 255 21.04 -17.79 -14.11
C ALA A 255 21.72 -16.69 -14.94
N GLY A 256 23.05 -16.75 -15.01
CA GLY A 256 23.87 -15.72 -15.64
C GLY A 256 24.10 -14.47 -14.78
N THR A 257 23.54 -14.44 -13.57
CA THR A 257 23.79 -13.37 -12.58
C THR A 257 24.74 -13.84 -11.48
N GLU A 258 25.28 -12.91 -10.71
CA GLU A 258 26.12 -13.18 -9.55
C GLU A 258 25.48 -12.58 -8.29
N ALA A 259 25.56 -13.32 -7.19
CA ALA A 259 25.32 -12.80 -5.86
C ALA A 259 26.59 -12.90 -5.04
N ARG A 260 26.96 -11.81 -4.37
CA ARG A 260 28.22 -11.67 -3.67
C ARG A 260 28.01 -11.08 -2.29
N ASP A 261 28.73 -11.62 -1.31
CA ASP A 261 28.75 -11.14 0.08
C ASP A 261 27.38 -11.15 0.78
N SER A 262 26.41 -11.91 0.26
CA SER A 262 25.06 -11.99 0.84
C SER A 262 25.08 -12.61 2.24
N ARG A 263 24.11 -12.24 3.07
CA ARG A 263 23.93 -12.74 4.44
C ARG A 263 22.51 -13.27 4.57
N VAL A 264 22.39 -14.58 4.74
CA VAL A 264 21.12 -15.26 4.94
C VAL A 264 21.00 -15.61 6.42
N GLY A 265 20.17 -14.86 7.14
CA GLY A 265 19.92 -15.03 8.57
C GLY A 265 18.61 -15.75 8.87
N ASN A 266 18.18 -15.69 10.13
CA ASN A 266 17.01 -16.42 10.60
C ASN A 266 15.74 -16.04 9.81
N GLY A 267 15.06 -17.05 9.24
CA GLY A 267 13.85 -16.85 8.43
C GLY A 267 14.12 -16.24 7.04
N GLY A 268 15.37 -15.94 6.70
CA GLY A 268 15.76 -15.50 5.36
C GLY A 268 15.99 -16.67 4.41
N ALA A 269 15.78 -16.43 3.12
CA ALA A 269 15.97 -17.42 2.07
C ALA A 269 16.73 -16.84 0.88
N MET A 270 17.55 -17.68 0.24
CA MET A 270 18.19 -17.36 -1.03
C MET A 270 18.17 -18.59 -1.93
N GLN A 271 17.70 -18.40 -3.16
CA GLN A 271 17.83 -19.37 -4.24
C GLN A 271 18.76 -18.79 -5.30
N ASN A 272 19.88 -19.45 -5.56
CA ASN A 272 20.85 -19.00 -6.54
C ASN A 272 20.99 -20.00 -7.69
N LEU A 273 20.51 -19.58 -8.86
CA LEU A 273 20.61 -20.30 -10.14
C LEU A 273 21.81 -19.82 -10.97
N GLY A 274 22.51 -18.79 -10.50
CA GLY A 274 23.70 -18.19 -11.10
C GLY A 274 24.97 -18.54 -10.32
N GLN A 275 25.82 -17.54 -10.13
CA GLN A 275 27.08 -17.66 -9.39
C GLN A 275 26.95 -17.04 -8.00
N ASP A 276 27.73 -17.57 -7.07
CA ASP A 276 27.83 -17.09 -5.69
C ASP A 276 29.27 -16.87 -5.29
N SER A 277 29.53 -15.82 -4.51
CA SER A 277 30.80 -15.62 -3.82
C SER A 277 30.59 -15.04 -2.42
N ALA A 278 31.26 -15.64 -1.42
CA ALA A 278 31.31 -15.15 -0.04
C ALA A 278 29.95 -15.01 0.68
N THR A 279 28.91 -15.74 0.26
CA THR A 279 27.64 -15.79 0.99
C THR A 279 27.82 -16.44 2.37
N LYS A 280 27.24 -15.80 3.39
CA LYS A 280 27.20 -16.27 4.77
C LYS A 280 25.80 -16.74 5.11
N VAL A 281 25.67 -18.04 5.41
CA VAL A 281 24.41 -18.64 5.86
C VAL A 281 24.50 -18.84 7.37
N ASN A 282 23.74 -18.05 8.12
CA ASN A 282 23.68 -18.10 9.57
C ASN A 282 22.54 -19.02 10.04
N SER A 283 22.47 -19.28 11.34
CA SER A 283 21.42 -20.11 11.94
C SER A 283 20.01 -19.65 11.53
N GLY A 284 19.20 -20.59 11.04
CA GLY A 284 17.83 -20.34 10.58
C GLY A 284 17.69 -19.81 9.14
N GLY A 285 18.80 -19.52 8.46
CA GLY A 285 18.80 -19.14 7.05
C GLY A 285 18.74 -20.34 6.11
N GLN A 286 18.07 -20.18 4.98
CA GLN A 286 17.95 -21.21 3.94
C GLN A 286 18.65 -20.76 2.66
N TYR A 287 19.60 -21.57 2.18
CA TYR A 287 20.31 -21.27 0.94
C TYR A 287 20.35 -22.48 0.02
N THR A 288 19.90 -22.29 -1.22
CA THR A 288 19.98 -23.30 -2.28
C THR A 288 20.80 -22.76 -3.43
N LEU A 289 21.86 -23.48 -3.82
CA LEU A 289 22.72 -23.15 -4.96
C LEU A 289 22.60 -24.22 -6.05
N GLY A 290 22.45 -23.77 -7.29
CA GLY A 290 22.42 -24.59 -8.49
C GLY A 290 21.02 -24.84 -9.06
N ARG A 291 21.00 -25.50 -10.22
CA ARG A 291 19.79 -25.90 -10.96
C ARG A 291 19.50 -27.38 -10.77
N SER A 292 18.24 -27.79 -10.90
CA SER A 292 17.93 -29.22 -11.01
C SER A 292 18.54 -29.80 -12.29
N LYS A 293 18.92 -31.08 -12.26
CA LYS A 293 19.57 -31.78 -13.39
C LYS A 293 18.73 -31.79 -14.67
N ASP A 294 17.43 -31.55 -14.57
CA ASP A 294 16.48 -31.60 -15.70
C ASP A 294 16.48 -30.29 -16.54
N GLU A 295 17.10 -29.21 -16.05
CA GLU A 295 17.29 -27.95 -16.79
C GLU A 295 18.55 -27.96 -17.69
N PHE A 296 19.29 -29.07 -17.73
CA PHE A 296 20.51 -29.26 -18.53
C PHE A 296 20.27 -29.78 -19.95
N GLN A 297 19.04 -29.74 -20.48
CA GLN A 297 18.84 -30.02 -21.91
C GLN A 297 19.49 -28.90 -22.73
N ALA A 298 20.70 -29.20 -23.20
CA ALA A 298 21.46 -28.35 -24.09
C ALA A 298 20.58 -27.92 -25.27
N LEU A 299 20.55 -26.63 -25.57
CA LEU A 299 20.14 -26.13 -26.88
C LEU A 299 21.07 -26.77 -27.91
N ALA A 300 20.61 -27.88 -28.51
CA ALA A 300 21.22 -28.53 -29.65
C ALA A 300 20.89 -27.78 -30.94
#